data_AF-A0A1K1S642-F1
#
_entry.id   AF-A0A1K1S642-F1
#
_cell.length_a   1.000
_cell.length_b   1.000
_cell.length_c   1.000
_cell.angle_alpha   90.00
_cell.angle_beta   90.00
_cell.angle_gamma   90.00
#
_symmetry.space_group_name_H-M   'P 1'
#
loop_
_entity.id
_entity.type
_entity.pdbx_description
1 polymer ?
#
loop_
_entity_poly.entity_id
_entity_poly.type
_entity_poly.pdbx_seq_one_letter_code
_entity_poly.pdbx_strand_id
1 'polypeptide(L)' 'MTSPELQIAHLAASGLTNREIADRIYVSHRTVAAHLYKVFPKLGITSRSQLHAALGGAAPQEYVTS' A
#
# COMPACT_ATOMS: atom_id res chain seq x y z
N MET A 1 -2.88 -8.92 6.99
CA MET A 1 -2.32 -8.52 5.68
C MET A 1 -1.77 -9.78 5.03
N THR A 2 -1.95 -10.00 3.73
CA THR A 2 -1.43 -11.20 3.04
C THR A 2 -0.10 -10.91 2.32
N SER A 3 0.70 -11.93 2.02
CA SER A 3 2.01 -11.75 1.34
C SER A 3 1.93 -10.93 0.03
N PRO A 4 0.92 -11.09 -0.84
CA PRO A 4 0.76 -10.25 -2.03
C PRO A 4 0.46 -8.78 -1.73
N GLU A 5 -0.33 -8.51 -0.68
CA GLU A 5 -0.69 -7.15 -0.27
C GLU A 5 0.56 -6.35 0.18
N LEU A 6 1.44 -6.99 0.96
CA LEU A 6 2.70 -6.39 1.40
C LEU A 6 3.65 -6.14 0.23
N GLN A 7 3.81 -7.11 -0.67
CA GLN A 7 4.65 -6.95 -1.85
C GLN A 7 4.19 -5.77 -2.72
N ILE A 8 2.87 -5.66 -2.96
CA ILE A 8 2.29 -4.53 -3.70
C ILE A 8 2.53 -3.20 -2.97
N ALA A 9 2.36 -3.17 -1.65
CA ALA A 9 2.58 -1.97 -0.84
C ALA A 9 4.03 -1.48 -0.93
N HIS A 10 5.01 -2.38 -0.83
CA HIS A 10 6.43 -2.04 -0.96
C HIS A 10 6.77 -1.51 -2.36
N LEU A 11 6.33 -2.20 -3.42
CA LEU A 11 6.56 -1.74 -4.78
C LEU A 11 5.91 -0.37 -5.04
N ALA A 12 4.73 -0.13 -4.47
CA ALA A 12 4.06 1.16 -4.55
C ALA A 12 4.79 2.26 -3.75
N ALA A 13 5.32 1.94 -2.57
CA ALA A 13 6.14 2.86 -1.79
C ALA A 13 7.44 3.26 -2.52
N SER A 14 8.01 2.35 -3.30
CA SER A 14 9.18 2.61 -4.15
C SER A 14 8.88 3.45 -5.41
N GLY A 15 7.64 3.91 -5.60
CA GLY A 15 7.26 4.81 -6.69
C GLY A 15 6.69 4.13 -7.95
N LEU A 16 6.58 2.81 -8.00
CA LEU A 16 6.12 2.08 -9.21
C LEU A 16 4.61 2.22 -9.42
N THR A 17 4.17 2.61 -10.61
CA THR A 17 2.74 2.69 -10.94
C THR A 17 2.04 1.34 -10.85
N ASN A 18 0.71 1.34 -10.71
CA ASN A 18 -0.07 0.08 -10.63
C ASN A 18 0.16 -0.83 -11.85
N ARG A 19 0.46 -0.26 -13.01
CA ARG A 19 0.77 -1.00 -14.24
C ARG A 19 2.14 -1.66 -14.18
N GLU A 20 3.15 -0.96 -13.70
CA GLU A 20 4.50 -1.51 -13.51
C GLU A 20 4.57 -2.55 -12.39
N ILE A 21 3.74 -2.41 -11.36
CA ILE A 21 3.58 -3.43 -10.32
C ILE A 21 2.93 -4.67 -10.92
N ALA A 22 1.82 -4.48 -11.64
CA ALA A 22 1.06 -5.53 -12.31
C ALA A 22 1.94 -6.38 -13.24
N ASP A 23 2.81 -5.73 -14.01
CA ASP A 23 3.78 -6.36 -14.89
C ASP A 23 4.77 -7.25 -14.13
N ARG A 24 5.32 -6.75 -13.00
CA ARG A 24 6.30 -7.49 -12.18
C ARG A 24 5.75 -8.73 -11.49
N ILE A 25 4.47 -8.70 -11.10
CA ILE A 25 3.85 -9.77 -10.32
C ILE A 25 2.80 -10.57 -11.12
N TYR A 26 2.73 -10.34 -12.43
CA TYR A 26 1.85 -11.04 -13.38
C TYR A 26 0.36 -10.98 -13.01
N VAL A 27 -0.13 -9.81 -12.62
CA VAL A 27 -1.57 -9.57 -12.34
C VAL A 27 -2.09 -8.36 -13.11
N SER A 28 -3.41 -8.13 -13.08
CA SER A 28 -3.98 -6.91 -13.65
C SER A 28 -3.71 -5.68 -12.78
N HIS A 29 -3.47 -4.52 -13.41
CA HIS A 29 -3.39 -3.24 -12.70
C HIS A 29 -4.64 -2.91 -11.85
N ARG A 30 -5.80 -3.48 -12.18
CA ARG A 30 -7.05 -3.35 -11.40
C ARG A 30 -6.97 -4.17 -10.11
N THR A 31 -6.37 -5.35 -10.17
CA THR A 31 -6.08 -6.19 -9.01
C THR A 31 -5.12 -5.48 -8.07
N VAL A 32 -4.06 -4.86 -8.60
CA VAL A 32 -3.14 -4.02 -7.80
C VAL A 32 -3.88 -2.90 -7.09
N ALA A 33 -4.74 -2.16 -7.81
CA ALA A 33 -5.54 -1.08 -7.22
C ALA A 33 -6.48 -1.59 -6.10
N ALA A 34 -7.13 -2.73 -6.31
CA ALA A 34 -8.01 -3.35 -5.31
C ALA A 34 -7.24 -3.79 -4.04
N HIS A 35 -6.02 -4.32 -4.19
CA HIS A 35 -5.17 -4.64 -3.05
C HIS A 35 -4.73 -3.39 -2.30
N LEU A 36 -4.28 -2.34 -3.01
CA LEU A 36 -3.91 -1.07 -2.38
C LEU A 36 -5.06 -0.44 -1.60
N TYR A 37 -6.27 -0.47 -2.16
CA TYR A 37 -7.48 0.02 -1.48
C TYR A 37 -7.75 -0.71 -0.17
N LYS A 38 -7.46 -2.01 -0.09
CA LYS A 38 -7.58 -2.80 1.16
C LYS A 38 -6.42 -2.58 2.12
N VAL A 39 -5.24 -2.21 1.61
CA VAL A 39 -4.03 -2.00 2.41
C VAL A 39 -4.02 -0.64 3.10
N PHE A 40 -4.47 0.42 2.41
CA PHE A 40 -4.50 1.78 2.96
C PHE A 40 -5.14 1.89 4.35
N PRO A 41 -6.39 1.43 4.58
CA PRO A 41 -6.99 1.50 5.91
C PRO A 41 -6.28 0.61 6.93
N LYS A 42 -5.66 -0.51 6.52
CA LYS A 42 -4.89 -1.39 7.41
C LYS A 42 -3.58 -0.74 7.89
N LEU A 43 -3.05 0.21 7.12
CA LEU A 43 -1.87 1.01 7.45
C LEU A 43 -2.25 2.37 8.06
N GLY A 44 -3.54 2.67 8.24
CA GLY A 44 -3.99 3.96 8.74
C GLY A 44 -3.77 5.13 7.78
N ILE A 45 -3.58 4.87 6.50
CA ILE A 45 -3.33 5.90 5.47
C ILE A 45 -4.49 6.02 4.49
N THR A 46 -4.54 7.13 3.77
CA THR A 46 -5.57 7.41 2.76
C THR A 46 -5.00 7.63 1.37
N SER A 47 -3.67 7.68 1.21
CA SER A 47 -3.05 8.00 -0.06
C SER A 47 -1.74 7.24 -0.28
N ARG A 48 -1.47 6.97 -1.55
CA ARG A 48 -0.24 6.31 -2.00
C ARG A 48 1.04 7.03 -1.55
N SER A 49 1.06 8.36 -1.55
CA SER A 49 2.22 9.15 -1.11
C SER A 49 2.60 8.88 0.36
N GLN A 50 1.63 8.44 1.17
CA GLN A 50 1.84 8.09 2.57
C GLN A 50 2.42 6.68 2.75
N LEU A 51 2.41 5.82 1.71
CA LEU A 51 2.96 4.45 1.80
C LEU A 51 4.44 4.46 2.16
N HIS A 52 5.22 5.40 1.61
CA HIS A 52 6.65 5.49 1.88
C HIS A 52 6.92 5.75 3.37
N ALA A 53 6.15 6.66 3.99
CA ALA A 53 6.24 6.93 5.41
C ALA A 53 5.70 5.76 6.27
N ALA A 54 4.55 5.21 5.90
CA ALA A 54 3.90 4.12 6.64
C ALA A 54 4.72 2.82 6.67
N LEU A 55 5.47 2.52 5.60
CA LEU A 55 6.37 1.35 5.54
C LEU A 55 7.78 1.63 6.06
N GLY A 56 8.23 2.90 6.03
CA GLY A 56 9.58 3.33 6.44
C GLY A 56 9.73 3.61 7.95
N GLY A 57 8.63 3.79 8.67
CA GLY A 57 8.64 3.97 10.12
C GLY A 57 7.76 5.13 10.57
N ALA A 58 6.51 4.80 10.92
CA ALA A 58 5.70 5.56 11.87
C ALA A 58 4.56 4.67 12.38
N ALA A 59 4.78 4.00 13.51
CA ALA A 59 3.71 3.80 14.48
C ALA A 59 3.76 5.00 15.45
N PRO A 60 2.66 5.45 16.08
CA PRO A 60 1.34 4.83 16.16
C PRO A 60 0.21 5.68 15.55
N GLN A 61 -0.89 5.00 15.25
CA GLN A 61 -2.21 5.63 15.18
C GLN A 61 -2.62 6.07 16.59
N GLU A 62 -2.25 7.28 17.00
CA GLU A 62 -2.88 7.98 18.12
C GLU A 62 -4.25 8.47 17.64
N TYR A 63 -5.24 7.59 17.68
CA TYR A 63 -6.62 8.02 17.59
C TYR A 63 -7.06 8.50 18.97
N VAL A 64 -6.71 9.76 19.29
CA VAL A 64 -7.41 10.52 20.32
C VAL A 64 -8.83 10.77 19.80
N THR A 65 -9.74 9.85 20.10
CA THR A 65 -11.14 10.21 20.22
C THR A 65 -11.36 10.67 21.66
N SER A 66 -11.81 11.92 21.78
CA SER A 66 -12.24 12.60 23.00
C SER A 66 -13.38 11.86 23.72
#